data_AF-A0A1Y0FRY7-F1
#
_entry.id   AF-A0A1Y0FRY7-F1
#
_cell.length_a   1.000
_cell.length_b   1.000
_cell.length_c   1.000
_cell.angle_alpha   90.00
_cell.angle_beta   90.00
_cell.angle_gamma   90.00
#
_symmetry.space_group_name_H-M   'P 1'
#
loop_
_entity.id
_entity.type
_entity.pdbx_description
1 polymer ?
#
loop_
_entity_poly.entity_id
_entity_poly.type
_entity_poly.pdbx_seq_one_letter_code
_entity_poly.pdbx_strand_id
1 'polypeptide(L)'
;MTLSLGVFIIVVLIFAIQGLRKGFFGALGGIISLIAGYAAAIYGLKPVAKLLQDMTGLDGLLLYFSAGLIAFIVASLVVGVVFSFLEQAVSTNAGLSGMSRLGGMLVGTGVGCLLGVLVVYGISIYQELKHPDKFDNDTLIAQKTRGLMSQATAKVLEQTYPEAAPLAIAFVEDPVEMGEHLNQVLSNEAFKQLLQDPQFQSQLEEGDIATLLQNPDFQQLAQDEHLQQLLRHSDIAHAENVDEILAMQMSNIWQKVQRKKNDERVQAILNDPDLQHKLQSNDRMALLRDPQVLELMELLFTDESTEKE
;
A
#
# COMPACT_ATOMS: atom_id res chain seq x y z
N MET A 1 25.53 0.07 16.21
CA MET A 1 24.45 -0.92 15.95
C MET A 1 23.18 -0.10 15.79
N THR A 2 22.64 -0.02 14.59
CA THR A 2 21.47 0.82 14.30
C THR A 2 20.23 0.24 14.97
N LEU A 3 19.31 1.10 15.41
CA LEU A 3 18.11 0.72 16.16
C LEU A 3 17.31 -0.37 15.44
N SER A 4 17.15 -0.24 14.12
CA SER A 4 16.46 -1.19 13.25
C SER A 4 17.15 -2.56 13.18
N LEU A 5 18.48 -2.61 13.14
CA LEU A 5 19.25 -3.87 13.18
C LEU A 5 19.13 -4.56 14.54
N GLY A 6 19.12 -3.79 15.63
CA GLY A 6 18.84 -4.31 16.97
C GLY A 6 17.46 -4.94 17.07
N VAL A 7 16.42 -4.24 16.61
CA VAL A 7 15.04 -4.74 16.62
C VAL A 7 14.88 -5.99 15.75
N PHE A 8 15.45 -6.00 14.54
CA PHE A 8 15.41 -7.15 13.64
C PHE A 8 15.98 -8.41 14.30
N ILE A 9 17.19 -8.31 14.86
CA ILE A 9 17.87 -9.44 15.51
C ILE A 9 17.07 -9.93 16.71
N ILE A 10 16.51 -9.02 17.51
CA ILE A 10 15.67 -9.39 18.67
C ILE A 10 14.44 -10.17 18.22
N VAL A 11 13.73 -9.71 17.18
CA VAL A 11 12.55 -10.39 16.65
C VAL A 11 12.92 -11.78 16.13
N VAL A 12 13.97 -11.89 15.31
CA VAL A 12 14.45 -13.18 14.80
C VAL A 12 14.83 -14.14 15.93
N LEU A 13 15.56 -13.67 16.95
CA LEU A 13 15.97 -14.49 18.08
C LEU A 13 14.78 -14.96 18.91
N ILE A 14 13.79 -14.10 19.18
CA ILE A 14 12.58 -14.49 19.92
C ILE A 14 11.85 -15.63 19.20
N PHE A 15 11.70 -15.52 17.87
CA PHE A 15 11.02 -16.54 17.08
C PHE A 15 11.86 -17.81 16.87
N ALA A 16 13.18 -17.70 16.76
CA ALA A 16 14.08 -18.84 16.74
C ALA A 16 14.02 -19.63 18.05
N ILE A 17 14.00 -18.93 19.19
CA ILE A 17 13.87 -19.53 20.54
C ILE A 17 12.48 -20.14 20.73
N GLN A 18 11.41 -19.48 20.27
CA GLN A 18 10.07 -20.07 20.30
C GLN A 18 9.96 -21.33 19.44
N GLY A 19 10.55 -21.32 18.24
CA GLY A 19 10.61 -22.48 17.35
C GLY A 19 11.38 -23.65 17.98
N LEU A 20 12.47 -23.37 18.67
CA LEU A 20 13.24 -24.33 19.49
C LEU A 20 12.39 -25.02 20.57
N ARG A 21 11.48 -24.26 21.22
CA ARG A 21 10.63 -24.76 22.32
C ARG A 21 9.42 -25.55 21.82
N LYS A 22 8.83 -25.13 20.69
CA LYS A 22 7.63 -25.76 20.11
C LYS A 22 7.97 -26.98 19.23
N GLY A 23 9.19 -27.07 18.69
CA GLY A 23 9.59 -28.14 17.78
C GLY A 23 9.08 -27.93 16.36
N PHE A 24 9.40 -28.85 15.45
CA PHE A 24 9.15 -28.71 14.01
C PHE A 24 7.67 -28.58 13.64
N PHE A 25 6.79 -29.39 14.25
CA PHE A 25 5.35 -29.35 13.96
C PHE A 25 4.69 -28.08 14.48
N GLY A 26 5.09 -27.60 15.66
CA GLY A 26 4.58 -26.34 16.19
C GLY A 26 5.12 -25.12 15.43
N ALA A 27 6.31 -25.25 14.84
CA ALA A 27 6.86 -24.25 13.95
C ALA A 27 6.16 -24.25 12.57
N LEU A 28 5.82 -25.43 12.03
CA LEU A 28 4.96 -25.58 10.84
C LEU A 28 3.57 -25.00 11.08
N GLY A 29 2.96 -25.27 12.23
CA GLY A 29 1.72 -24.62 12.67
C GLY A 29 1.85 -23.11 12.73
N GLY A 30 3.03 -22.61 13.12
CA GLY A 30 3.39 -21.19 13.04
C GLY A 30 3.36 -20.64 11.62
N ILE A 31 4.01 -21.29 10.65
CA ILE A 31 3.95 -20.86 9.23
C ILE A 31 2.51 -20.90 8.73
N ILE A 32 1.78 -21.99 8.97
CA ILE A 32 0.39 -22.16 8.51
C ILE A 32 -0.51 -21.08 9.13
N SER A 33 -0.28 -20.74 10.40
CA SER A 33 -1.00 -19.65 11.05
C SER A 33 -0.72 -18.30 10.42
N LEU A 34 0.50 -18.07 9.95
CA LEU A 34 0.89 -16.81 9.32
C LEU A 34 0.31 -16.70 7.90
N ILE A 35 0.32 -17.81 7.14
CA ILE A 35 -0.34 -17.91 5.83
C ILE A 35 -1.85 -17.70 5.99
N ALA A 36 -2.46 -18.34 6.98
CA ALA A 36 -3.88 -18.18 7.27
C ALA A 36 -4.21 -16.76 7.74
N GLY A 37 -3.33 -16.15 8.54
CA GLY A 37 -3.40 -14.74 8.92
C GLY A 37 -3.37 -13.82 7.71
N TYR A 38 -2.45 -14.04 6.78
CA TYR A 38 -2.35 -13.26 5.56
C TYR A 38 -3.57 -13.43 4.65
N ALA A 39 -4.03 -14.66 4.45
CA ALA A 39 -5.27 -14.94 3.72
C ALA A 39 -6.47 -14.25 4.40
N ALA A 40 -6.57 -14.31 5.73
CA ALA A 40 -7.63 -13.64 6.47
C ALA A 40 -7.51 -12.11 6.42
N ALA A 41 -6.31 -11.55 6.32
CA ALA A 41 -6.13 -10.11 6.12
C ALA A 41 -6.68 -9.65 4.77
N ILE A 42 -6.54 -10.48 3.71
CA ILE A 42 -7.08 -10.18 2.38
C ILE A 42 -8.60 -10.38 2.36
N TYR A 43 -9.08 -11.58 2.73
CA TYR A 43 -10.50 -11.93 2.61
C TYR A 43 -11.38 -11.36 3.73
N GLY A 44 -10.81 -11.16 4.92
CA GLY A 44 -11.49 -10.65 6.10
C GLY A 44 -11.42 -9.13 6.25
N LEU A 45 -10.76 -8.43 5.33
CA LEU A 45 -10.56 -6.97 5.41
C LEU A 45 -11.89 -6.23 5.55
N LYS A 46 -12.83 -6.45 4.63
CA LYS A 46 -14.13 -5.78 4.58
C LYS A 46 -14.99 -6.05 5.83
N PRO A 47 -15.21 -7.30 6.27
CA PRO A 47 -16.03 -7.55 7.47
C PRO A 47 -15.38 -7.03 8.75
N VAL A 48 -14.05 -7.11 8.88
CA VAL A 48 -13.35 -6.59 10.06
C VAL A 48 -13.35 -5.06 10.07
N ALA A 49 -13.17 -4.41 8.91
CA ALA A 49 -13.26 -2.96 8.80
C ALA A 49 -14.64 -2.45 9.23
N LYS A 50 -15.73 -3.09 8.77
CA LYS A 50 -17.09 -2.73 9.20
C LYS A 50 -17.28 -2.86 10.71
N LEU A 51 -16.84 -3.97 11.31
CA LEU A 51 -16.92 -4.16 12.76
C LEU A 51 -16.10 -3.13 13.54
N LEU A 52 -14.91 -2.78 13.04
CA LEU A 52 -14.06 -1.80 13.68
C LEU A 52 -14.65 -0.39 13.60
N GLN A 53 -15.25 -0.05 12.46
CA GLN A 53 -15.95 1.21 12.23
C GLN A 53 -17.09 1.38 13.22
N ASP A 54 -17.94 0.35 13.37
CA ASP A 54 -19.07 0.36 14.30
C ASP A 54 -18.65 0.55 15.77
N MET A 55 -17.47 0.03 16.16
CA MET A 55 -16.98 0.08 17.55
C MET A 55 -16.16 1.32 17.88
N THR A 56 -15.39 1.82 16.93
CA THR A 56 -14.37 2.87 17.19
C THR A 56 -14.67 4.19 16.50
N GLY A 57 -15.56 4.19 15.50
CA GLY A 57 -15.77 5.34 14.61
C GLY A 57 -14.54 5.70 13.79
N LEU A 58 -13.56 4.79 13.68
CA LEU A 58 -12.43 4.96 12.79
C LEU A 58 -12.90 4.75 11.35
N ASP A 59 -12.50 5.66 10.46
CA ASP A 59 -12.79 5.56 9.04
C ASP A 59 -11.52 5.66 8.17
N GLY A 60 -11.68 5.31 6.90
CA GLY A 60 -10.66 5.52 5.85
C GLY A 60 -9.46 4.57 5.88
N LEU A 61 -8.30 5.01 5.37
CA LEU A 61 -7.11 4.14 5.20
C LEU A 61 -6.63 3.54 6.53
N LEU A 62 -6.71 4.31 7.62
CA LEU A 62 -6.33 3.83 8.95
C LEU A 62 -7.28 2.73 9.44
N LEU A 63 -8.58 2.81 9.12
CA LEU A 63 -9.54 1.76 9.39
C LEU A 63 -9.14 0.47 8.66
N TYR A 64 -8.89 0.53 7.36
CA TYR A 64 -8.53 -0.65 6.56
C TYR A 64 -7.17 -1.22 6.96
N PHE A 65 -6.16 -0.37 7.21
CA PHE A 65 -4.86 -0.83 7.69
C PHE A 65 -4.97 -1.51 9.06
N SER A 66 -5.70 -0.89 9.99
CA SER A 66 -5.94 -1.46 11.32
C SER A 66 -6.78 -2.74 11.24
N ALA A 67 -7.80 -2.77 10.37
CA ALA A 67 -8.65 -3.93 10.17
C ALA A 67 -7.86 -5.10 9.58
N GLY A 68 -7.01 -4.85 8.58
CA GLY A 68 -6.13 -5.87 8.00
C GLY A 68 -5.14 -6.41 9.02
N LEU A 69 -4.55 -5.53 9.85
CA LEU A 69 -3.65 -5.93 10.93
C LEU A 69 -4.37 -6.76 12.00
N ILE A 70 -5.58 -6.36 12.40
CA ILE A 70 -6.39 -7.07 13.39
C ILE A 70 -6.84 -8.42 12.83
N ALA A 71 -7.34 -8.46 11.60
CA ALA A 71 -7.72 -9.69 10.91
C ALA A 71 -6.53 -10.67 10.85
N PHE A 72 -5.35 -10.17 10.49
CA PHE A 72 -4.11 -10.93 10.46
C PHE A 72 -3.76 -11.52 11.83
N ILE A 73 -3.73 -10.68 12.87
CA ILE A 73 -3.34 -11.10 14.23
C ILE A 73 -4.34 -12.11 14.78
N VAL A 74 -5.64 -11.82 14.69
CA VAL A 74 -6.69 -12.69 15.22
C VAL A 74 -6.69 -14.04 14.52
N ALA A 75 -6.66 -14.07 13.19
CA ALA A 75 -6.63 -15.32 12.45
C ALA A 75 -5.34 -16.13 12.70
N SER A 76 -4.19 -15.47 12.74
CA SER A 76 -2.91 -16.11 13.11
C SER A 76 -2.97 -16.72 14.51
N LEU A 77 -3.58 -16.01 15.47
CA LEU A 77 -3.72 -16.50 16.83
C LEU A 77 -4.67 -17.70 16.90
N VAL A 78 -5.85 -17.62 16.27
CA VAL A 78 -6.83 -18.71 16.24
C VAL A 78 -6.24 -19.97 15.63
N VAL A 79 -5.61 -19.86 14.46
CA VAL A 79 -4.99 -21.02 13.78
C VAL A 79 -3.83 -21.56 14.60
N GLY A 80 -3.00 -20.67 15.18
CA GLY A 80 -1.91 -21.08 16.06
C GLY A 80 -2.39 -21.85 17.30
N VAL A 81 -3.50 -21.41 17.91
CA VAL A 81 -4.12 -22.10 19.05
C VAL A 81 -4.68 -23.47 18.64
N VAL A 82 -5.38 -23.55 17.50
CA VAL A 82 -5.91 -24.82 16.97
C VAL A 82 -4.79 -25.82 16.73
N PHE A 83 -3.68 -25.39 16.10
CA PHE A 83 -2.51 -26.25 15.91
C PHE A 83 -1.87 -26.68 17.23
N SER A 84 -1.81 -25.79 18.22
CA SER A 84 -1.30 -26.14 19.55
C SER A 84 -2.17 -27.21 20.24
N PHE A 85 -3.49 -27.15 20.08
CA PHE A 85 -4.40 -28.19 20.60
C PHE A 85 -4.26 -29.51 19.84
N LEU A 86 -4.12 -29.46 18.52
CA LEU A 86 -3.89 -30.66 17.69
C LEU A 86 -2.56 -31.34 18.06
N GLU A 87 -1.49 -30.57 18.26
CA GLU A 87 -0.21 -31.10 18.73
C GLU A 87 -0.34 -31.73 20.11
N GLN A 88 -1.08 -31.11 21.02
CA GLN A 88 -1.29 -31.67 22.36
C GLN A 88 -2.14 -32.95 22.33
N ALA A 89 -3.11 -33.05 21.40
CA ALA A 89 -3.94 -34.24 21.23
C ALA A 89 -3.18 -35.40 20.57
N VAL A 90 -2.18 -35.12 19.73
CA VAL A 90 -1.41 -36.13 18.99
C VAL A 90 -0.10 -36.51 19.70
N SER A 91 0.51 -35.59 20.46
CA SER A 91 1.75 -35.83 21.19
C SER A 91 1.50 -36.63 22.47
N THR A 92 1.62 -37.95 22.35
CA THR A 92 1.55 -38.87 23.50
C THR A 92 2.94 -38.95 24.16
N ASN A 93 3.27 -38.04 25.09
CA ASN A 93 4.40 -38.09 26.06
C ASN A 93 5.80 -38.52 25.54
N ALA A 94 6.09 -38.45 24.25
CA ALA A 94 7.42 -38.68 23.71
C ALA A 94 8.20 -37.35 23.75
N GLY A 95 9.29 -37.30 24.53
CA GLY A 95 10.15 -36.13 24.60
C GLY A 95 10.59 -35.66 23.21
N LEU A 96 10.51 -34.35 22.96
CA LEU A 96 10.89 -33.73 21.68
C LEU A 96 12.32 -34.15 21.29
N SER A 97 12.42 -34.88 20.18
CA SER A 97 13.69 -35.26 19.54
C SER A 97 14.56 -34.02 19.29
N GLY A 98 15.89 -34.13 19.50
CA GLY A 98 16.83 -33.05 19.19
C GLY A 98 16.71 -32.56 17.74
N MET A 99 16.31 -33.43 16.81
CA MET A 99 16.06 -33.10 15.42
C MET A 99 14.80 -32.24 15.23
N SER A 100 13.75 -32.45 16.03
CA SER A 100 12.52 -31.65 15.95
C SER A 100 12.73 -30.23 16.48
N ARG A 101 13.58 -30.07 17.49
CA ARG A 101 13.96 -28.75 18.04
C ARG A 101 14.79 -27.94 17.04
N LEU A 102 15.70 -28.60 16.32
CA LEU A 102 16.53 -27.98 15.28
C LEU A 102 15.67 -27.58 14.07
N GLY A 103 14.74 -28.44 13.66
CA GLY A 103 13.74 -28.09 12.63
C GLY A 103 12.85 -26.93 13.03
N GLY A 104 12.39 -26.90 14.29
CA GLY A 104 11.61 -25.78 14.83
C GLY A 104 12.40 -24.47 14.86
N MET A 105 13.70 -24.51 15.16
CA MET A 105 14.59 -23.34 15.11
C MET A 105 14.72 -22.75 13.71
N LEU A 106 14.90 -23.60 12.69
CA LEU A 106 15.05 -23.16 11.30
C LEU A 106 13.77 -22.49 10.80
N VAL A 107 12.63 -23.13 11.06
CA VAL A 107 11.33 -22.58 10.72
C VAL A 107 11.04 -21.29 11.50
N GLY A 108 11.31 -21.27 12.80
CA GLY A 108 11.15 -20.09 13.65
C GLY A 108 12.03 -18.93 13.21
N THR A 109 13.27 -19.20 12.79
CA THR A 109 14.15 -18.20 12.18
C THR A 109 13.56 -17.63 10.89
N GLY A 110 13.03 -18.47 10.01
CA GLY A 110 12.39 -18.03 8.77
C GLY A 110 11.18 -17.11 9.01
N VAL A 111 10.30 -17.51 9.92
CA VAL A 111 9.15 -16.69 10.34
C VAL A 111 9.61 -15.39 11.02
N GLY A 112 10.61 -15.48 11.90
CA GLY A 112 11.20 -14.32 12.56
C GLY A 112 11.83 -13.33 11.59
N CYS A 113 12.46 -13.81 10.50
CA CYS A 113 12.97 -12.95 9.44
C CYS A 113 11.83 -12.22 8.72
N LEU A 114 10.77 -12.93 8.33
CA LEU A 114 9.60 -12.32 7.68
C LEU A 114 8.96 -11.24 8.55
N LEU A 115 8.66 -11.55 9.82
CA LEU A 115 8.09 -10.58 10.75
C LEU A 115 9.06 -9.45 11.09
N GLY A 116 10.36 -9.75 11.20
CA GLY A 116 11.41 -8.76 11.43
C GLY A 116 11.47 -7.73 10.30
N VAL A 117 11.37 -8.18 9.04
CA VAL A 117 11.29 -7.31 7.86
C VAL A 117 10.08 -6.37 7.96
N LEU A 118 8.88 -6.89 8.24
CA LEU A 118 7.67 -6.07 8.39
C LEU A 118 7.76 -5.04 9.52
N VAL A 119 8.28 -5.44 10.68
CA VAL A 119 8.44 -4.55 11.84
C VAL A 119 9.46 -3.45 11.55
N VAL A 120 10.60 -3.79 10.94
CA VAL A 120 11.62 -2.81 10.57
C VAL A 120 11.06 -1.83 9.54
N TYR A 121 10.33 -2.31 8.52
CA TYR A 121 9.67 -1.46 7.54
C TYR A 121 8.73 -0.46 8.19
N GLY A 122 7.83 -0.93 9.06
CA GLY A 122 6.87 -0.05 9.76
C GLY A 122 7.55 0.98 10.66
N ILE A 123 8.64 0.61 11.35
CA ILE A 123 9.44 1.55 12.14
C ILE A 123 10.13 2.57 11.26
N SER A 124 10.67 2.17 10.10
CA SER A 124 11.30 3.06 9.14
C SER A 124 10.32 4.13 8.66
N ILE A 125 9.12 3.74 8.20
CA ILE A 125 8.08 4.69 7.80
C ILE A 125 7.71 5.63 8.95
N TYR A 126 7.51 5.10 10.15
CA TYR A 126 7.14 5.93 11.30
C TYR A 126 8.22 6.95 11.67
N GLN A 127 9.50 6.61 11.53
CA GLN A 127 10.60 7.54 11.76
C GLN A 127 10.69 8.60 10.67
N GLU A 128 10.43 8.24 9.42
CA GLU A 128 10.38 9.12 8.24
C GLU A 128 9.32 10.20 8.39
N LEU A 129 8.13 9.80 8.85
CA LEU A 129 7.04 10.73 9.14
C LEU A 129 7.34 11.70 10.31
N LYS A 130 8.26 11.34 11.22
CA LYS A 130 8.55 12.14 12.43
C LYS A 130 9.79 13.03 12.30
N HIS A 131 10.76 12.61 11.49
CA HIS A 131 12.04 13.30 11.32
C HIS A 131 12.50 13.25 9.85
N PRO A 132 11.85 14.02 8.95
CA PRO A 132 12.19 14.02 7.52
C PRO A 132 13.65 14.45 7.26
N ASP A 133 14.21 15.36 8.06
CA ASP A 133 15.55 15.92 7.83
C ASP A 133 16.71 15.07 8.39
N LYS A 134 16.44 13.95 9.06
CA LYS A 134 17.47 13.10 9.72
C LYS A 134 17.52 11.68 9.17
N PHE A 135 17.17 11.53 7.89
CA PHE A 135 17.26 10.23 7.24
C PHE A 135 18.70 9.84 6.95
N ASP A 136 19.27 9.11 7.90
CA ASP A 136 20.52 8.39 7.70
C ASP A 136 20.20 7.11 6.93
N ASN A 137 20.33 7.18 5.59
CA ASN A 137 20.06 6.13 4.61
C ASN A 137 20.87 4.83 4.82
N ASP A 138 21.70 4.75 5.85
CA ASP A 138 22.75 3.74 6.02
C ASP A 138 22.30 2.40 6.61
N THR A 139 21.02 2.23 6.94
CA THR A 139 20.54 0.91 7.37
C THR A 139 20.29 -0.03 6.20
N LEU A 140 21.35 -0.76 5.81
CA LEU A 140 21.35 -1.90 4.89
C LEU A 140 20.12 -2.83 4.98
N ILE A 141 19.54 -3.01 6.17
CA ILE A 141 18.33 -3.82 6.37
C ILE A 141 17.08 -3.10 5.89
N ALA A 142 16.95 -1.80 6.10
CA ALA A 142 15.78 -1.01 5.66
C ALA A 142 15.72 -0.95 4.13
N GLN A 143 16.84 -0.69 3.45
CA GLN A 143 16.91 -0.70 1.98
C GLN A 143 16.54 -2.07 1.39
N LYS A 144 17.11 -3.16 1.93
CA LYS A 144 16.79 -4.52 1.48
C LYS A 144 15.34 -4.92 1.77
N THR A 145 14.78 -4.43 2.88
CA THR A 145 13.39 -4.64 3.26
C THR A 145 12.44 -3.94 2.30
N ARG A 146 12.71 -2.68 1.94
CA ARG A 146 11.94 -1.93 0.92
C ARG A 146 11.94 -2.68 -0.42
N GLY A 147 13.10 -3.12 -0.90
CA GLY A 147 13.21 -3.89 -2.15
C GLY A 147 12.45 -5.22 -2.13
N LEU A 148 12.44 -5.95 -1.00
CA LEU A 148 11.65 -7.19 -0.86
C LEU A 148 10.15 -6.92 -0.86
N MET A 149 9.70 -5.87 -0.17
CA MET A 149 8.29 -5.48 -0.12
C MET A 149 7.79 -4.97 -1.48
N SER A 150 8.62 -4.19 -2.18
CA SER A 150 8.38 -3.73 -3.55
C SER A 150 8.13 -4.90 -4.50
N GLN A 151 9.02 -5.91 -4.53
CA GLN A 151 8.86 -7.09 -5.38
C GLN A 151 7.62 -7.93 -5.04
N ALA A 152 7.30 -8.09 -3.76
CA ALA A 152 6.10 -8.81 -3.35
C ALA A 152 4.82 -8.07 -3.77
N THR A 153 4.82 -6.74 -3.62
CA THR A 153 3.71 -5.86 -4.00
C THR A 153 3.54 -5.81 -5.52
N ALA A 154 4.65 -5.74 -6.26
CA ALA A 154 4.67 -5.80 -7.72
C ALA A 154 3.95 -7.04 -8.25
N LYS A 155 4.29 -8.23 -7.73
CA LYS A 155 3.65 -9.48 -8.18
C LYS A 155 2.14 -9.52 -7.93
N VAL A 156 1.68 -8.98 -6.80
CA VAL A 156 0.25 -8.95 -6.46
C VAL A 156 -0.48 -7.93 -7.33
N LEU A 157 0.12 -6.76 -7.54
CA LEU A 157 -0.49 -5.67 -8.29
C LEU A 157 -0.43 -5.90 -9.80
N GLU A 158 0.64 -6.43 -10.37
CA GLU A 158 0.68 -6.82 -11.78
C GLU A 158 -0.43 -7.81 -12.12
N GLN A 159 -0.75 -8.70 -11.18
CA GLN A 159 -1.83 -9.67 -11.34
C GLN A 159 -3.23 -9.05 -11.20
N THR A 160 -3.39 -8.01 -10.39
CA THR A 160 -4.71 -7.48 -10.01
C THR A 160 -5.05 -6.15 -10.70
N TYR A 161 -4.07 -5.24 -10.81
CA TYR A 161 -4.17 -3.89 -11.35
C TYR A 161 -2.88 -3.50 -12.11
N PRO A 162 -2.63 -4.07 -13.31
CA PRO A 162 -1.39 -3.87 -14.05
C PRO A 162 -1.12 -2.39 -14.41
N GLU A 163 -2.17 -1.59 -14.62
CA GLU A 163 -2.04 -0.15 -14.91
C GLU A 163 -1.57 0.69 -13.71
N ALA A 164 -1.89 0.25 -12.49
CA ALA A 164 -1.55 0.97 -11.25
C ALA A 164 -0.30 0.43 -10.56
N ALA A 165 0.19 -0.74 -10.98
CA ALA A 165 1.32 -1.43 -10.35
C ALA A 165 2.59 -0.56 -10.27
N PRO A 166 3.05 0.13 -11.33
CA PRO A 166 4.29 0.91 -11.27
C PRO A 166 4.24 2.05 -10.24
N LEU A 167 3.12 2.77 -10.16
CA LEU A 167 2.93 3.86 -9.20
C LEU A 167 2.82 3.36 -7.77
N ALA A 168 2.13 2.25 -7.54
CA ALA A 168 1.98 1.68 -6.22
C ALA A 168 3.28 1.01 -5.72
N ILE A 169 4.08 0.42 -6.61
CA ILE A 169 5.43 -0.07 -6.29
C ILE A 169 6.32 1.09 -5.85
N ALA A 170 6.36 2.17 -6.65
CA ALA A 170 7.10 3.39 -6.36
C ALA A 170 6.72 3.99 -4.99
N PHE A 171 5.42 4.04 -4.69
CA PHE A 171 4.91 4.52 -3.41
C PHE A 171 5.33 3.65 -2.23
N VAL A 172 5.42 2.33 -2.40
CA VAL A 172 5.87 1.41 -1.34
C VAL A 172 7.37 1.56 -1.05
N GLU A 173 8.16 1.91 -2.07
CA GLU A 173 9.60 2.12 -1.94
C GLU A 173 9.94 3.40 -1.16
N ASP A 174 9.30 4.52 -1.51
CA ASP A 174 9.47 5.78 -0.79
C ASP A 174 8.13 6.55 -0.64
N PRO A 175 7.31 6.21 0.37
CA PRO A 175 5.98 6.79 0.53
C PRO A 175 6.02 8.27 0.92
N VAL A 176 7.12 8.73 1.54
CA VAL A 176 7.23 10.11 2.02
C VAL A 176 7.67 11.02 0.89
N GLU A 177 8.75 10.68 0.18
CA GLU A 177 9.23 11.45 -0.98
C GLU A 177 8.14 11.52 -2.08
N MET A 178 7.48 10.40 -2.37
CA MET A 178 6.37 10.33 -3.32
C MET A 178 5.20 11.23 -2.89
N GLY A 179 4.86 11.23 -1.60
CA GLY A 179 3.81 12.09 -1.05
C GLY A 179 4.14 13.58 -1.17
N GLU A 180 5.40 13.96 -0.94
CA GLU A 180 5.87 15.35 -1.07
C GLU A 180 5.83 15.83 -2.51
N HIS A 181 6.37 15.06 -3.46
CA HIS A 181 6.34 15.41 -4.88
C HIS A 181 4.92 15.47 -5.42
N LEU A 182 4.05 14.54 -5.04
CA LEU A 182 2.64 14.57 -5.43
C LEU A 182 1.98 15.83 -4.90
N ASN A 183 2.25 16.20 -3.65
CA ASN A 183 1.72 17.42 -3.07
C ASN A 183 2.25 18.68 -3.78
N GLN A 184 3.50 18.68 -4.22
CA GLN A 184 4.08 19.80 -4.98
C GLN A 184 3.43 19.94 -6.36
N VAL A 185 3.26 18.84 -7.10
CA VAL A 185 2.58 18.83 -8.41
C VAL A 185 1.12 19.30 -8.27
N LEU A 186 0.37 18.75 -7.32
CA LEU A 186 -1.03 19.15 -7.10
C LEU A 186 -1.18 20.60 -6.59
N SER A 187 -0.14 21.15 -5.94
CA SER A 187 -0.08 22.55 -5.51
C SER A 187 0.42 23.50 -6.58
N ASN A 188 1.00 22.99 -7.67
CA ASN A 188 1.55 23.81 -8.73
C ASN A 188 0.43 24.63 -9.38
N GLU A 189 0.59 25.95 -9.39
CA GLU A 189 -0.40 26.86 -9.98
C GLU A 189 -0.53 26.66 -11.50
N ALA A 190 0.55 26.31 -12.20
CA ALA A 190 0.51 25.98 -13.63
C ALA A 190 -0.33 24.72 -13.87
N PHE A 191 -0.19 23.70 -13.02
CA PHE A 191 -1.01 22.49 -13.09
C PHE A 191 -2.51 22.79 -12.87
N LYS A 192 -2.84 23.60 -11.86
CA LYS A 192 -4.23 24.00 -11.59
C LYS A 192 -4.82 24.82 -12.74
N GLN A 193 -4.06 25.76 -13.28
CA GLN A 193 -4.48 26.59 -14.41
C GLN A 193 -4.74 25.73 -15.64
N LEU A 194 -3.83 24.79 -15.93
CA LEU A 194 -3.98 23.86 -17.05
C LEU A 194 -5.25 23.00 -16.90
N LEU A 195 -5.49 22.44 -15.71
CA LEU A 195 -6.71 21.67 -15.45
C LEU A 195 -8.00 22.50 -15.51
N GLN A 196 -7.93 23.81 -15.29
CA GLN A 196 -9.06 24.72 -15.36
C GLN A 196 -9.29 25.30 -16.76
N ASP A 197 -8.35 25.13 -17.69
CA ASP A 197 -8.47 25.60 -19.07
C ASP A 197 -9.52 24.79 -19.84
N PRO A 198 -10.63 25.40 -20.29
CA PRO A 198 -11.65 24.72 -21.08
C PRO A 198 -11.12 24.09 -22.38
N GLN A 199 -10.10 24.69 -22.99
CA GLN A 199 -9.51 24.17 -24.22
C GLN A 199 -8.74 22.88 -23.93
N PHE A 200 -7.92 22.87 -22.88
CA PHE A 200 -7.21 21.67 -22.45
C PHE A 200 -8.17 20.54 -22.03
N GLN A 201 -9.25 20.88 -21.31
CA GLN A 201 -10.27 19.91 -20.94
C GLN A 201 -10.95 19.25 -22.15
N SER A 202 -11.24 20.02 -23.21
CA SER A 202 -11.77 19.49 -24.47
C SER A 202 -10.77 18.54 -25.14
N GLN A 203 -9.48 18.91 -25.16
CA GLN A 203 -8.42 18.08 -25.72
C GLN A 203 -8.28 16.73 -24.99
N LEU A 204 -8.39 16.74 -23.65
CA LEU A 204 -8.40 15.52 -22.84
C LEU A 204 -9.67 14.68 -23.05
N GLU A 205 -10.82 15.32 -23.26
CA GLU A 205 -12.08 14.62 -23.52
C GLU A 205 -12.07 13.92 -24.89
N GLU A 206 -11.59 14.63 -25.91
CA GLU A 206 -11.44 14.11 -27.28
C GLU A 206 -10.35 13.02 -27.37
N GLY A 207 -9.39 13.03 -26.44
CA GLY A 207 -8.26 12.10 -26.42
C GLY A 207 -7.27 12.29 -27.56
N ASP A 208 -7.20 13.51 -28.12
CA ASP A 208 -6.25 13.85 -29.17
C ASP A 208 -4.86 14.12 -28.58
N ILE A 209 -4.09 13.05 -28.41
CA ILE A 209 -2.74 13.06 -27.87
C ILE A 209 -1.81 13.98 -28.69
N ALA A 210 -1.98 14.04 -30.01
CA ALA A 210 -1.11 14.86 -30.86
C ALA A 210 -1.32 16.36 -30.60
N THR A 211 -2.55 16.76 -30.31
CA THR A 211 -2.89 18.14 -29.94
C THR A 211 -2.48 18.45 -28.49
N LEU A 212 -2.61 17.49 -27.57
CA LEU A 212 -2.12 17.63 -26.19
C LEU A 212 -0.60 17.83 -26.14
N LEU A 213 0.18 17.08 -26.93
CA LEU A 213 1.63 17.21 -27.01
C LEU A 213 2.10 18.56 -27.59
N GLN A 214 1.23 19.24 -28.35
CA GLN A 214 1.51 20.58 -28.89
C GLN A 214 1.10 21.70 -27.92
N ASN A 215 0.42 21.37 -26.83
CA ASN A 215 0.00 22.36 -25.85
C ASN A 215 1.21 22.83 -25.00
N PRO A 216 1.58 24.13 -25.05
CA PRO A 216 2.76 24.64 -24.35
C PRO A 216 2.67 24.51 -22.82
N ASP A 217 1.46 24.59 -22.25
CA ASP A 217 1.23 24.47 -20.82
C ASP A 217 1.35 23.00 -20.37
N PHE A 218 0.92 22.07 -21.22
CA PHE A 218 1.18 20.64 -21.02
C PHE A 218 2.67 20.33 -21.06
N GLN A 219 3.41 20.88 -22.02
CA GLN A 219 4.87 20.70 -22.11
C GLN A 219 5.60 21.24 -20.88
N GLN A 220 5.17 22.39 -20.35
CA GLN A 220 5.71 22.92 -19.09
C GLN A 220 5.44 21.99 -17.92
N LEU A 221 4.22 21.42 -17.83
CA LEU A 221 3.90 20.44 -16.81
C LEU A 221 4.74 19.16 -16.95
N ALA A 222 4.88 18.62 -18.16
CA ALA A 222 5.68 17.42 -18.42
C ALA A 222 7.17 17.61 -18.04
N GLN A 223 7.65 18.84 -18.08
CA GLN A 223 9.01 19.22 -17.68
C GLN A 223 9.12 19.64 -16.20
N ASP A 224 8.02 19.64 -15.44
CA ASP A 224 8.03 19.95 -14.02
C ASP A 224 8.93 18.98 -13.26
N GLU A 225 9.85 19.51 -12.44
CA GLU A 225 10.83 18.70 -11.73
C GLU A 225 10.15 17.67 -10.82
N HIS A 226 9.10 18.07 -10.11
CA HIS A 226 8.41 17.17 -9.19
C HIS A 226 7.63 16.09 -9.93
N LEU A 227 6.99 16.43 -11.06
CA LEU A 227 6.35 15.43 -11.91
C LEU A 227 7.38 14.42 -12.45
N GLN A 228 8.55 14.88 -12.90
CA GLN A 228 9.60 13.97 -13.33
C GLN A 228 10.10 13.06 -12.20
N GLN A 229 10.20 13.56 -10.98
CA GLN A 229 10.57 12.73 -9.83
C GLN A 229 9.50 11.66 -9.54
N LEU A 230 8.21 11.97 -9.67
CA LEU A 230 7.13 10.97 -9.57
C LEU A 230 7.28 9.88 -10.65
N LEU A 231 7.59 10.29 -11.88
CA LEU A 231 7.73 9.37 -13.00
C LEU A 231 9.01 8.53 -12.92
N ARG A 232 10.11 9.03 -12.36
CA ARG A 232 11.39 8.31 -12.20
C ARG A 232 11.29 7.01 -11.43
N HIS A 233 10.38 6.96 -10.46
CA HIS A 233 10.15 5.78 -9.64
C HIS A 233 9.18 4.80 -10.32
N SER A 234 8.57 5.19 -11.45
CA SER A 234 7.76 4.32 -12.29
C SER A 234 8.56 3.87 -13.52
N ASP A 235 8.20 2.72 -14.10
CA ASP A 235 8.81 2.24 -15.35
C ASP A 235 8.63 3.22 -16.54
N ILE A 236 7.76 4.23 -16.40
CA ILE A 236 7.48 5.24 -17.42
C ILE A 236 8.70 6.12 -17.71
N ALA A 237 9.57 6.37 -16.73
CA ALA A 237 10.73 7.25 -16.92
C ALA A 237 11.79 6.70 -17.89
N HIS A 238 11.79 5.39 -18.15
CA HIS A 238 12.70 4.76 -19.10
C HIS A 238 12.10 4.62 -20.51
N ALA A 239 10.85 5.06 -20.70
CA ALA A 239 10.22 5.02 -22.01
C ALA A 239 10.80 6.09 -22.93
N GLU A 240 10.90 5.76 -24.21
CA GLU A 240 11.41 6.67 -25.25
C GLU A 240 10.48 7.90 -25.44
N ASN A 241 9.18 7.76 -25.13
CA ASN A 241 8.15 8.78 -25.30
C ASN A 241 7.40 9.07 -23.98
N VAL A 242 8.12 9.56 -22.97
CA VAL A 242 7.55 9.88 -21.63
C VAL A 242 6.34 10.83 -21.74
N ASP A 243 6.46 11.89 -22.54
CA ASP A 243 5.40 12.89 -22.70
C ASP A 243 4.13 12.32 -23.34
N GLU A 244 4.29 11.39 -24.29
CA GLU A 244 3.18 10.70 -24.97
C GLU A 244 2.44 9.77 -24.00
N ILE A 245 3.18 9.02 -23.18
CA ILE A 245 2.61 8.16 -22.15
C ILE A 245 1.86 8.99 -21.10
N LEU A 246 2.46 10.10 -20.66
CA LEU A 246 1.82 11.02 -19.72
C LEU A 246 0.53 11.60 -20.29
N ALA A 247 0.55 12.09 -21.53
CA ALA A 247 -0.63 12.62 -22.21
C ALA A 247 -1.74 11.57 -22.33
N MET A 248 -1.37 10.34 -22.72
CA MET A 248 -2.29 9.21 -22.81
C MET A 248 -2.90 8.86 -21.45
N GLN A 249 -2.10 8.81 -20.38
CA GLN A 249 -2.60 8.52 -19.03
C GLN A 249 -3.53 9.63 -18.52
N MET A 250 -3.17 10.90 -18.69
CA MET A 250 -4.01 12.02 -18.30
C MET A 250 -5.34 12.01 -19.05
N SER A 251 -5.31 11.76 -20.35
CA SER A 251 -6.51 11.62 -21.19
C SER A 251 -7.40 10.46 -20.69
N ASN A 252 -6.81 9.29 -20.44
CA ASN A 252 -7.55 8.12 -19.97
C ASN A 252 -8.21 8.37 -18.60
N ILE A 253 -7.47 8.96 -17.66
CA ILE A 253 -8.00 9.31 -16.34
C ILE A 253 -9.11 10.35 -16.48
N TRP A 254 -8.92 11.39 -17.29
CA TRP A 254 -9.93 12.43 -17.51
C TRP A 254 -11.22 11.85 -18.09
N GLN A 255 -11.13 11.01 -19.12
CA GLN A 255 -12.30 10.35 -19.71
C GLN A 255 -12.99 9.39 -18.75
N LYS A 256 -12.25 8.68 -17.89
CA LYS A 256 -12.85 7.87 -16.81
C LYS A 256 -13.64 8.76 -15.84
N VAL A 257 -13.05 9.87 -15.42
CA VAL A 257 -13.71 10.86 -14.55
C VAL A 257 -14.96 11.44 -15.19
N GLN A 258 -14.90 11.89 -16.46
CA GLN A 258 -16.07 12.47 -17.13
C GLN A 258 -17.22 11.47 -17.29
N ARG A 259 -16.91 10.21 -17.61
CA ARG A 259 -17.95 9.15 -17.69
C ARG A 259 -18.67 8.94 -16.37
N LYS A 260 -17.93 8.97 -15.26
CA LYS A 260 -18.46 8.75 -13.92
C LYS A 260 -18.97 10.03 -13.23
N LYS A 261 -18.66 11.22 -13.75
CA LYS A 261 -19.14 12.51 -13.21
C LYS A 261 -20.67 12.63 -13.20
N ASN A 262 -21.35 11.92 -14.10
CA ASN A 262 -22.82 11.90 -14.18
C ASN A 262 -23.46 10.82 -13.28
N ASP A 263 -22.67 10.02 -12.58
CA ASP A 263 -23.17 9.03 -11.61
C ASP A 263 -23.79 9.77 -10.41
N GLU A 264 -25.01 9.35 -10.01
CA GLU A 264 -25.74 9.95 -8.89
C GLU A 264 -24.94 9.91 -7.58
N ARG A 265 -24.17 8.84 -7.34
CA ARG A 265 -23.33 8.70 -6.14
C ARG A 265 -22.13 9.63 -6.19
N VAL A 266 -21.50 9.77 -7.35
CA VAL A 266 -20.38 10.71 -7.54
C VAL A 266 -20.85 12.15 -7.34
N GLN A 267 -22.03 12.51 -7.87
CA GLN A 267 -22.61 13.83 -7.64
C GLN A 267 -23.00 14.06 -6.18
N ALA A 268 -23.55 13.05 -5.50
CA ALA A 268 -23.87 13.17 -4.08
C ALA A 268 -22.63 13.47 -3.23
N ILE A 269 -21.51 12.79 -3.53
CA ILE A 269 -20.23 13.00 -2.86
C ILE A 269 -19.65 14.39 -3.19
N LEU A 270 -19.59 14.77 -4.47
CA LEU A 270 -18.99 16.05 -4.89
C LEU A 270 -19.77 17.28 -4.41
N ASN A 271 -21.08 17.13 -4.20
CA ASN A 271 -21.94 18.20 -3.68
C ASN A 271 -21.98 18.25 -2.14
N ASP A 272 -21.24 17.38 -1.44
CA ASP A 272 -21.19 17.39 0.01
C ASP A 272 -20.46 18.66 0.52
N PRO A 273 -21.10 19.47 1.39
CA PRO A 273 -20.50 20.69 1.95
C PRO A 273 -19.22 20.43 2.75
N ASP A 274 -19.14 19.32 3.49
CA ASP A 274 -18.00 18.96 4.32
C ASP A 274 -16.81 18.58 3.42
N LEU A 275 -17.06 17.83 2.34
CA LEU A 275 -16.02 17.52 1.37
C LEU A 275 -15.51 18.78 0.67
N GLN A 276 -16.40 19.69 0.26
CA GLN A 276 -15.98 20.94 -0.38
C GLN A 276 -15.11 21.80 0.54
N HIS A 277 -15.44 21.88 1.82
CA HIS A 277 -14.61 22.56 2.80
C HIS A 277 -13.22 21.90 2.96
N LYS A 278 -13.15 20.56 2.93
CA LYS A 278 -11.88 19.83 2.99
C LYS A 278 -11.07 19.97 1.70
N LEU A 279 -11.71 19.98 0.53
CA LEU A 279 -11.05 20.19 -0.77
C LEU A 279 -10.42 21.58 -0.88
N GLN A 280 -11.03 22.58 -0.23
CA GLN A 280 -10.47 23.93 -0.10
C GLN A 280 -9.38 24.03 0.98
N SER A 281 -9.32 23.06 1.90
CA SER A 281 -8.28 23.03 2.91
C SER A 281 -6.95 22.59 2.29
N ASN A 282 -5.83 23.14 2.77
CA ASN A 282 -4.49 22.73 2.34
C ASN A 282 -4.07 21.38 2.98
N ASP A 283 -4.96 20.70 3.71
CA ASP A 283 -4.70 19.41 4.36
C ASP A 283 -5.10 18.25 3.45
N ARG A 284 -4.28 18.01 2.42
CA ARG A 284 -4.51 16.92 1.45
C ARG A 284 -4.38 15.53 2.06
N MET A 285 -3.62 15.40 3.14
CA MET A 285 -3.54 14.15 3.88
C MET A 285 -4.84 13.84 4.62
N ALA A 286 -5.59 14.85 5.06
CA ALA A 286 -6.95 14.66 5.55
C ALA A 286 -7.90 14.18 4.43
N LEU A 287 -7.76 14.68 3.21
CA LEU A 287 -8.56 14.23 2.05
C LEU A 287 -8.29 12.76 1.69
N LEU A 288 -7.04 12.31 1.66
CA LEU A 288 -6.70 10.90 1.38
C LEU A 288 -7.21 9.92 2.45
N ARG A 289 -7.57 10.44 3.63
CA ARG A 289 -8.17 9.66 4.72
C ARG A 289 -9.68 9.83 4.80
N ASP A 290 -10.25 10.73 3.99
CA ASP A 290 -11.67 11.02 3.99
C ASP A 290 -12.45 9.87 3.36
N PRO A 291 -13.50 9.35 4.03
CA PRO A 291 -14.24 8.19 3.53
C PRO A 291 -14.92 8.46 2.20
N GLN A 292 -15.37 9.69 1.97
CA GLN A 292 -16.07 10.07 0.74
C GLN A 292 -15.10 10.19 -0.42
N VAL A 293 -13.87 10.68 -0.18
CA VAL A 293 -12.80 10.67 -1.18
C VAL A 293 -12.40 9.25 -1.56
N LEU A 294 -12.31 8.34 -0.59
CA LEU A 294 -11.98 6.94 -0.85
C LEU A 294 -13.10 6.22 -1.61
N GLU A 295 -14.36 6.48 -1.27
CA GLU A 295 -15.52 5.98 -2.03
C GLU A 295 -15.53 6.55 -3.44
N LEU A 296 -15.22 7.84 -3.62
CA LEU A 296 -15.10 8.47 -4.92
C LEU A 296 -13.99 7.81 -5.75
N MET A 297 -12.82 7.55 -5.17
CA MET A 297 -11.76 6.82 -5.85
C MET A 297 -12.19 5.40 -6.24
N GLU A 298 -12.86 4.67 -5.36
CA GLU A 298 -13.39 3.34 -5.68
C GLU A 298 -14.37 3.40 -6.86
N LEU A 299 -15.31 4.35 -6.87
CA LEU A 299 -16.27 4.54 -7.96
C LEU A 299 -15.61 4.95 -9.29
N LEU A 300 -14.53 5.72 -9.25
CA LEU A 300 -13.81 6.20 -10.43
C LEU A 300 -12.85 5.16 -11.02
N PHE A 301 -12.26 4.30 -10.17
CA PHE A 301 -11.20 3.37 -10.56
C PHE A 301 -11.62 1.90 -10.58
N THR A 302 -12.80 1.55 -10.06
CA THR A 302 -13.34 0.18 -10.18
C THR A 302 -14.12 0.05 -11.49
N ASP A 303 -13.65 -0.82 -12.38
CA ASP A 303 -14.42 -1.21 -13.55
C ASP A 303 -15.62 -2.05 -13.12
N GLU A 304 -16.83 -1.67 -13.57
CA GLU A 304 -18.10 -2.40 -13.33
C GLU A 304 -18.08 -3.86 -13.85
N SER A 305 -17.01 -4.29 -14.51
CA SER A 305 -16.81 -5.66 -14.96
C SER A 305 -16.59 -6.67 -13.83
N THR A 306 -16.30 -6.24 -12.60
CA THR A 306 -16.08 -7.15 -11.45
C THR A 306 -17.36 -7.53 -10.69
N GLU A 307 -18.53 -7.00 -11.06
CA GLU A 307 -19.80 -7.34 -10.41
C GLU A 307 -20.53 -8.53 -11.06
N LYS A 308 -19.90 -9.20 -12.03
CA LYS A 308 -20.41 -10.43 -12.66
C LYS A 308 -19.36 -11.54 -12.69
N GLU A 309 -18.95 -12.03 -11.53
CA GLU A 309 -18.42 -13.40 -11.38
C GLU A 309 -18.73 -13.99 -9.99
#